data_AF-A0A392R3M9-F1
#
_entry.id   AF-A0A392R3M9-F1
#
_cell.length_a   1.000
_cell.length_b   1.000
_cell.length_c   1.000
_cell.angle_alpha   90.00
_cell.angle_beta   90.00
_cell.angle_gamma   90.00
#
_symmetry.space_group_name_H-M   'P 1'
#
loop_
_entity.id
_entity.type
_entity.pdbx_description
1 polymer ?
#
loop_
_entity_poly.entity_id
_entity_poly.type
_entity_poly.pdbx_seq_one_letter_code
_entity_poly.pdbx_strand_id
1 'polypeptide(L)'
;PSRKHEPMKHLPSVTELLEAGVRFKVNTKSQCLLDLRFSGRVLEIPQLKVEDGTEILFRNMVALEQCHYPYESYITDYVAVLDFLVNTGRDVDILVRQKILVHWLGDMILGIN
;
A
#
# COMPACT_ATOMS: atom_id res chain seq x y z
N PRO A 1 -16.85 -13.99 10.03
CA PRO A 1 -16.58 -13.85 11.48
C PRO A 1 -16.70 -12.36 11.84
N SER A 2 -17.45 -12.02 12.89
CA SER A 2 -17.62 -10.62 13.29
C SER A 2 -16.29 -10.03 13.75
N ARG A 3 -15.89 -8.87 13.21
CA ARG A 3 -14.68 -8.15 13.66
C ARG A 3 -14.83 -7.82 15.15
N LYS A 4 -13.84 -8.22 15.95
CA LYS A 4 -13.71 -7.69 17.30
C LYS A 4 -13.19 -6.26 17.17
N HIS A 5 -13.84 -5.29 17.81
CA HIS A 5 -13.30 -3.93 17.98
C HIS A 5 -12.11 -3.99 18.95
N GLU A 6 -11.00 -4.56 18.52
CA GLU A 6 -9.72 -4.39 19.19
C GLU A 6 -9.05 -3.15 18.58
N PRO A 7 -8.58 -2.19 19.40
CA PRO A 7 -7.91 -1.02 18.87
C PRO A 7 -6.73 -1.48 18.01
N MET A 8 -6.63 -0.95 16.78
CA MET A 8 -5.54 -1.28 15.87
C MET A 8 -4.21 -0.96 16.56
N LYS A 9 -3.44 -1.99 16.89
CA LYS A 9 -2.06 -1.83 17.36
C LYS A 9 -1.30 -1.12 16.24
N HIS A 10 -0.57 -0.06 16.58
CA HIS A 10 0.24 0.67 15.62
C HIS A 10 1.18 -0.30 14.90
N LEU A 11 0.97 -0.51 13.60
CA LEU A 11 1.86 -1.33 12.80
C LEU A 11 3.14 -0.53 12.52
N PRO A 12 4.30 -1.19 12.46
CA PRO A 12 5.57 -0.52 12.15
C PRO A 12 5.61 -0.03 10.70
N SER A 13 6.28 1.09 10.50
CA SER A 13 6.60 1.68 9.20
C SER A 13 7.53 0.81 8.36
N VAL A 14 7.67 1.15 7.08
CA VAL A 14 8.63 0.50 6.17
C VAL A 14 10.04 0.56 6.72
N THR A 15 10.46 1.72 7.25
CA THR A 15 11.80 1.89 7.84
C THR A 15 11.98 0.97 9.06
N GLU A 16 11.04 0.95 10.00
CA GLU A 16 11.12 0.10 11.20
C GLU A 16 11.10 -1.40 10.85
N LEU A 17 10.30 -1.79 9.85
CA LEU A 17 10.25 -3.16 9.35
C LEU A 17 11.59 -3.59 8.73
N LEU A 18 12.23 -2.72 7.94
CA LEU A 18 13.56 -2.99 7.41
C LEU A 18 14.60 -3.16 8.53
N GLU A 19 14.57 -2.29 9.54
CA GLU A 19 15.47 -2.35 10.70
C GLU A 19 15.25 -3.64 11.52
N ALA A 20 14.02 -4.12 11.58
CA ALA A 20 13.67 -5.42 12.16
C ALA A 20 14.02 -6.62 11.26
N GLY A 21 14.58 -6.40 10.06
CA GLY A 21 15.03 -7.43 9.14
C GLY A 21 13.93 -8.00 8.22
N VAL A 22 12.78 -7.33 8.11
CA VAL A 22 11.78 -7.61 7.08
C VAL A 22 12.27 -7.06 5.75
N ARG A 23 12.06 -7.82 4.67
CA ARG A 23 12.38 -7.41 3.31
C ARG A 23 11.09 -7.15 2.54
N PHE A 24 11.15 -6.19 1.63
CA PHE A 24 10.04 -5.84 0.76
C PHE A 24 10.30 -6.38 -0.63
N LYS A 25 9.24 -6.84 -1.30
CA LYS A 25 9.31 -7.33 -2.68
C LYS A 25 8.06 -6.91 -3.44
N VAL A 26 8.25 -6.37 -4.64
CA VAL A 26 7.12 -6.07 -5.52
C VAL A 26 6.52 -7.35 -6.10
N ASN A 27 5.19 -7.40 -6.17
CA ASN A 27 4.43 -8.40 -6.91
C ASN A 27 3.81 -7.72 -8.15
N THR A 28 4.48 -7.82 -9.29
CA THR A 28 3.98 -7.28 -10.58
C THR A 28 2.99 -8.20 -11.28
N LYS A 29 2.75 -9.41 -10.76
CA LYS A 29 1.88 -10.41 -11.38
C LYS A 29 0.43 -10.27 -10.91
N SER A 30 0.22 -9.83 -9.66
CA SER A 30 -1.11 -9.68 -9.11
C SER A 30 -1.87 -8.56 -9.80
N GLN A 31 -3.14 -8.81 -10.11
CA GLN A 31 -4.08 -7.81 -10.62
C GLN A 31 -4.94 -7.22 -9.50
N CYS A 32 -4.74 -7.68 -8.25
CA CYS A 32 -5.49 -7.22 -7.08
C CYS A 32 -4.54 -6.47 -6.14
N LEU A 33 -4.83 -5.19 -5.88
CA LEU A 33 -4.03 -4.36 -4.97
C LEU A 33 -4.02 -4.90 -3.53
N LEU A 34 -5.04 -5.66 -3.15
CA LEU A 34 -5.23 -6.23 -1.82
C LEU A 34 -4.41 -7.52 -1.58
N ASP A 35 -3.73 -8.05 -2.59
CA ASP A 35 -2.97 -9.31 -2.53
C ASP A 35 -1.60 -9.12 -1.83
N LEU A 36 -1.66 -8.68 -0.58
CA LEU A 36 -0.51 -8.58 0.32
C LEU A 36 -0.13 -9.97 0.83
N ARG A 37 1.14 -10.35 0.69
CA ARG A 37 1.61 -11.67 1.14
C ARG A 37 2.82 -11.53 2.04
N PHE A 38 2.67 -11.97 3.28
CA PHE A 38 3.79 -12.07 4.21
C PHE A 38 4.23 -13.53 4.35
N SER A 39 5.48 -13.83 4.00
CA SER A 39 6.03 -15.17 4.13
C SER A 39 7.47 -15.12 4.64
N GLY A 40 7.72 -15.80 5.76
CA GLY A 40 8.98 -15.74 6.47
C GLY A 40 9.29 -14.33 6.96
N ARG A 41 10.20 -13.63 6.26
CA ARG A 41 10.56 -12.22 6.49
C ARG A 41 10.41 -11.37 5.24
N VAL A 42 9.55 -11.77 4.31
CA VAL A 42 9.31 -11.02 3.07
C VAL A 42 7.86 -10.58 3.04
N LEU A 43 7.65 -9.27 2.96
CA LEU A 43 6.37 -8.66 2.65
C LEU A 43 6.33 -8.40 1.14
N GLU A 44 5.57 -9.24 0.42
CA GLU A 44 5.28 -9.04 -0.99
C GLU A 44 4.05 -8.14 -1.13
N ILE A 45 4.20 -7.04 -1.88
CA ILE A 45 3.16 -6.02 -2.06
C ILE A 45 2.89 -5.87 -3.57
N PRO A 46 1.64 -5.92 -4.02
CA PRO A 46 1.29 -5.60 -5.40
C PRO A 46 1.79 -4.21 -5.80
N GLN A 47 2.26 -4.07 -7.03
CA GLN A 47 2.72 -2.77 -7.52
C GLN A 47 1.55 -1.77 -7.55
N LEU A 48 1.70 -0.65 -6.84
CA LEU A 48 0.77 0.45 -6.86
C LEU A 48 1.30 1.56 -7.77
N LYS A 49 0.51 1.84 -8.81
CA LYS A 49 0.70 2.96 -9.72
C LYS A 49 -0.02 4.18 -9.14
N VAL A 50 0.73 5.21 -8.82
CA VAL A 50 0.22 6.46 -8.26
C VAL A 50 0.12 7.49 -9.37
N GLU A 51 -1.09 8.00 -9.56
CA GLU A 51 -1.45 9.04 -10.53
C GLU A 51 -2.33 10.09 -9.83
N ASP A 52 -2.62 11.20 -10.49
CA ASP A 52 -3.35 12.34 -9.91
C ASP A 52 -4.70 11.94 -9.27
N GLY A 53 -5.37 10.92 -9.80
CA GLY A 53 -6.67 10.44 -9.31
C GLY A 53 -6.62 9.36 -8.22
N THR A 54 -5.44 8.81 -7.90
CA THR A 54 -5.32 7.64 -7.02
C THR A 54 -5.87 7.90 -5.62
N GLU A 55 -5.56 9.06 -5.04
CA GLU A 55 -6.00 9.42 -3.69
C GLU A 55 -7.53 9.64 -3.62
N ILE A 56 -8.11 10.27 -4.64
CA ILE A 56 -9.57 10.44 -4.77
C ILE A 56 -10.26 9.08 -4.90
N LEU A 57 -9.70 8.17 -5.71
CA LEU A 57 -10.23 6.82 -5.90
C LEU A 57 -10.27 6.06 -4.56
N PHE A 58 -9.18 6.03 -3.79
CA PHE A 58 -9.16 5.34 -2.49
C PHE A 58 -10.17 5.93 -1.52
N ARG A 59 -10.29 7.26 -1.41
CA ARG A 59 -11.28 7.89 -0.54
C ARG A 59 -12.72 7.51 -0.91
N ASN A 60 -13.04 7.51 -2.21
CA ASN A 60 -14.35 7.12 -2.69
C ASN A 60 -14.64 5.64 -2.43
N MET A 61 -13.65 4.76 -2.60
CA MET A 61 -13.82 3.33 -2.30
C MET A 61 -14.01 3.08 -0.80
N VAL A 62 -13.28 3.79 0.08
CA VAL A 62 -13.49 3.71 1.54
C VAL A 62 -14.89 4.21 1.91
N ALA A 63 -15.35 5.33 1.35
CA ALA A 63 -16.69 5.83 1.60
C ALA A 63 -17.78 4.85 1.12
N LEU A 64 -17.63 4.29 -0.08
CA LEU A 64 -18.52 3.25 -0.60
C LEU A 64 -18.58 2.03 0.34
N GLU A 65 -17.42 1.55 0.78
CA GLU A 65 -17.30 0.42 1.70
C GLU A 65 -18.02 0.70 3.02
N GLN A 66 -17.77 1.85 3.64
CA GLN A 66 -18.38 2.23 4.92
C GLN A 66 -19.89 2.49 4.82
N CYS A 67 -20.39 3.02 3.70
CA CYS A 67 -21.81 3.33 3.53
C CYS A 67 -22.65 2.12 3.14
N HIS A 68 -22.12 1.20 2.32
CA HIS A 68 -22.92 0.16 1.69
C HIS A 68 -22.52 -1.26 2.07
N TYR A 69 -21.34 -1.46 2.65
CA TYR A 69 -20.81 -2.78 2.99
C TYR A 69 -20.39 -2.83 4.47
N PRO A 70 -21.34 -2.75 5.42
CA PRO A 70 -21.07 -2.55 6.85
C PRO A 70 -20.28 -3.68 7.54
N TYR A 71 -20.10 -4.82 6.86
CA TYR A 71 -19.36 -5.97 7.36
C TYR A 71 -18.04 -6.21 6.61
N GLU A 72 -17.80 -5.49 5.53
CA GLU A 72 -16.56 -5.56 4.74
C GLU A 72 -15.70 -4.36 5.09
N SER A 73 -14.37 -4.54 5.14
CA SER A 73 -13.44 -3.41 5.30
C SER A 73 -12.13 -3.64 4.55
N TYR A 74 -12.18 -4.36 3.44
CA TYR A 74 -10.99 -4.70 2.66
C TYR A 74 -10.23 -3.47 2.17
N ILE A 75 -10.94 -2.46 1.67
CA ILE A 75 -10.33 -1.22 1.19
C ILE A 75 -9.84 -0.38 2.36
N THR A 76 -10.66 -0.25 3.40
CA THR A 76 -10.32 0.51 4.62
C THR A 76 -9.08 -0.08 5.29
N ASP A 77 -9.01 -1.40 5.42
CA ASP A 77 -7.86 -2.11 6.00
C ASP A 77 -6.62 -1.96 5.12
N TYR A 78 -6.77 -2.01 3.80
CA TYR A 78 -5.66 -1.78 2.87
C TYR A 78 -5.11 -0.35 2.99
N VAL A 79 -5.99 0.66 3.02
CA VAL A 79 -5.58 2.05 3.23
C VAL A 79 -4.91 2.23 4.59
N ALA A 80 -5.43 1.58 5.65
CA ALA A 80 -4.79 1.61 6.96
C ALA A 80 -3.39 0.97 6.93
N VAL A 81 -3.21 -0.15 6.23
CA VAL A 81 -1.88 -0.76 6.05
C VAL A 81 -0.93 0.20 5.33
N LEU A 82 -1.38 0.88 4.26
CA LEU A 82 -0.55 1.86 3.57
C LEU A 82 -0.18 3.05 4.47
N ASP A 83 -1.13 3.55 5.26
CA ASP A 83 -0.92 4.63 6.25
C ASP A 83 0.15 4.24 7.27
N PHE A 84 0.08 3.02 7.83
CA PHE A 84 1.11 2.55 8.75
C PHE A 84 2.49 2.38 8.10
N LEU A 85 2.53 1.87 6.87
CA LEU A 85 3.79 1.62 6.16
C LEU A 85 4.49 2.92 5.76
N VAL A 86 3.74 3.97 5.41
CA VAL A 86 4.26 5.19 4.76
C VAL A 86 4.04 6.42 5.64
N ASN A 87 4.87 6.56 6.68
CA ASN A 87 4.81 7.70 7.60
C ASN A 87 5.71 8.87 7.19
N THR A 88 6.78 8.59 6.43
CA THR A 88 7.82 9.56 6.08
C THR A 88 8.18 9.51 4.60
N GLY A 89 8.82 10.57 4.10
CA GLY A 89 9.40 10.56 2.75
C GLY A 89 10.43 9.46 2.54
N ARG A 90 11.13 9.03 3.61
CA ARG A 90 12.07 7.90 3.55
C ARG A 90 11.35 6.58 3.25
N ASP A 91 10.18 6.36 3.83
CA ASP A 91 9.37 5.17 3.56
C ASP A 91 8.92 5.14 2.09
N VAL A 92 8.50 6.29 1.57
CA VAL A 92 8.18 6.46 0.14
C VAL A 92 9.39 6.09 -0.73
N ASP A 93 10.57 6.67 -0.44
CA ASP A 93 11.79 6.40 -1.21
C ASP A 93 12.16 4.92 -1.23
N ILE A 94 12.00 4.22 -0.10
CA ILE A 94 12.25 2.79 -0.01
C ILE A 94 11.29 2.02 -0.92
N LEU A 95 9.98 2.30 -0.84
CA LEU A 95 8.98 1.60 -1.65
C LEU A 95 9.14 1.89 -3.16
N VAL A 96 9.55 3.11 -3.53
CA VAL A 96 9.90 3.46 -4.92
C VAL A 96 11.12 2.69 -5.39
N ARG A 97 12.19 2.60 -4.58
CA ARG A 97 13.38 1.80 -4.91
C ARG A 97 13.06 0.31 -5.07
N GLN A 98 12.11 -0.21 -4.30
CA GLN A 98 11.62 -1.58 -4.43
C GLN A 98 10.61 -1.78 -5.57
N LYS A 99 10.29 -0.70 -6.33
CA LYS A 99 9.30 -0.67 -7.43
C LYS A 99 7.88 -1.02 -6.98
N ILE A 100 7.61 -0.94 -5.68
CA ILE A 100 6.27 -1.17 -5.09
C ILE A 100 5.39 0.04 -5.37
N LEU A 101 5.92 1.25 -5.16
CA LEU A 101 5.29 2.49 -5.61
C LEU A 101 5.93 2.93 -6.92
N VAL A 102 5.11 3.19 -7.93
CA VAL A 102 5.55 3.78 -9.19
C VAL A 102 4.66 4.98 -9.48
N HIS A 103 5.26 6.15 -9.63
CA HIS A 103 4.53 7.32 -10.06
C HIS A 103 4.35 7.27 -11.58
N TRP A 104 3.14 7.44 -12.10
CA TRP A 104 2.93 7.77 -13.51
C TRP A 104 3.22 9.26 -13.70
N LEU A 105 4.48 9.65 -13.55
CA LEU A 105 4.99 10.73 -14.40
C LEU A 105 5.18 10.03 -15.73
N GLY A 106 4.31 10.31 -16.70
CA GLY A 106 4.37 9.66 -18.01
C GLY A 106 5.77 9.68 -18.59
N ASP A 107 6.04 8.76 -19.52
CA ASP A 107 7.24 8.71 -20.36
C ASP A 107 7.35 9.96 -21.29
N MET A 108 7.36 11.14 -20.70
CA MET A 108 7.76 12.45 -21.21
C MET A 108 8.60 13.00 -20.07
N ILE A 109 9.91 12.76 -19.95
CA ILE A 109 10.97 13.24 -20.83
C ILE A 109 12.16 12.28 -20.66
N LEU A 110 12.24 11.21 -21.45
CA LEU A 110 13.53 10.59 -21.84
C LEU A 110 13.53 10.26 -23.34
N GLY A 111 13.01 11.20 -24.11
CA GLY A 111 13.29 11.33 -25.53
C GLY A 111 13.86 12.71 -25.78
N ILE A 112 15.06 12.74 -26.39
CA ILE A 112 15.72 13.89 -27.04
C ILE A 112 16.53 14.84 -26.13
N ASN A 113 17.75 14.44 -25.75
CA ASN A 113 19.03 14.91 -26.34
C ASN A 113 20.23 14.25 -25.64
#